data_AF-A0A519TDW2-F1
#
_entry.id   AF-A0A519TDW2-F1
#
_cell.length_a   1.000
_cell.length_b   1.000
_cell.length_c   1.000
_cell.angle_alpha   90.00
_cell.angle_beta   90.00
_cell.angle_gamma   90.00
#
_symmetry.space_group_name_H-M   'P 1'
#
loop_
_entity.id
_entity.type
_entity.pdbx_description
1 polymer ?
#
loop_
_entity_poly.entity_id
_entity_poly.type
_entity_poly.pdbx_seq_one_letter_code
_entity_poly.pdbx_strand_id
1 'polypeptide(L)'
;MKLKRYFLTAIILCCINSVRAQEFLVTSNKLIERVLPQHHHSFLTESLSYARPKDVFELESKGDKIILRGNNGVALASAFYYYLTEFAHCQITWNGTNLNIPSVLPKVNKKIRKETPYEYRYYLNYCTFNYSMSWWDWPRWEK
;
A
#
# COMPACT_ATOMS: atom_id res chain seq x y z
N MET A 1 -49.02 -16.28 -2.62
CA MET A 1 -47.93 -16.94 -1.84
C MET A 1 -46.63 -17.15 -2.62
N LYS A 2 -46.64 -17.53 -3.92
CA LYS A 2 -45.41 -17.78 -4.69
C LYS A 2 -44.54 -16.52 -4.91
N LEU A 3 -45.15 -15.35 -5.13
CA LEU A 3 -44.43 -14.09 -5.36
C LEU A 3 -43.61 -13.60 -4.15
N LYS A 4 -44.14 -13.71 -2.92
CA LYS A 4 -43.40 -13.41 -1.69
C LYS A 4 -42.18 -14.33 -1.50
N ARG A 5 -42.29 -15.58 -1.95
CA ARG A 5 -41.23 -16.59 -1.84
C ARG A 5 -40.09 -16.31 -2.81
N TYR A 6 -40.40 -15.86 -4.04
CA TYR A 6 -39.39 -15.39 -5.00
C TYR A 6 -38.70 -14.09 -4.54
N PHE A 7 -39.44 -13.17 -3.92
CA PHE A 7 -38.88 -11.94 -3.35
C PHE A 7 -37.91 -12.23 -2.19
N LEU A 8 -38.28 -13.17 -1.29
CA LEU A 8 -37.41 -13.57 -0.19
C LEU A 8 -36.12 -14.24 -0.69
N THR A 9 -36.22 -15.12 -1.70
CA THR A 9 -35.03 -15.75 -2.30
C THR A 9 -34.12 -14.74 -3.01
N ALA A 10 -34.68 -13.71 -3.65
CA ALA A 10 -33.89 -12.67 -4.32
C ALA A 10 -33.12 -11.79 -3.32
N ILE A 11 -33.73 -11.44 -2.18
CA ILE A 11 -33.07 -10.69 -1.10
C ILE A 11 -31.93 -11.51 -0.48
N ILE A 12 -32.17 -12.79 -0.21
CA ILE A 12 -31.13 -13.69 0.35
C ILE A 12 -29.97 -13.80 -0.63
N LEU A 13 -30.22 -13.99 -1.94
CA LEU A 13 -29.16 -14.08 -2.97
C LEU A 13 -28.33 -12.78 -3.10
N CYS A 14 -28.94 -11.62 -2.84
CA CYS A 14 -28.28 -10.32 -2.89
C CYS A 14 -27.36 -10.10 -1.68
N CYS A 15 -27.74 -10.62 -0.49
CA CYS A 15 -26.92 -10.51 0.72
C CYS A 15 -25.66 -11.41 0.71
N ILE A 16 -25.67 -12.53 -0.03
CA ILE A 16 -24.52 -13.45 -0.12
C ILE A 16 -23.39 -12.91 -1.00
N ASN A 17 -23.68 -11.96 -1.89
CA ASN A 17 -22.73 -11.34 -2.80
C ASN A 17 -22.20 -10.00 -2.27
N SER A 18 -21.88 -9.92 -0.98
CA SER A 18 -21.06 -8.83 -0.47
C SER A 18 -19.61 -9.07 -0.90
N VAL A 19 -19.25 -8.62 -2.11
CA VAL A 19 -17.85 -8.57 -2.56
C VAL A 19 -17.13 -7.64 -1.59
N ARG A 20 -16.29 -8.18 -0.71
CA ARG A 20 -15.39 -7.35 0.08
C ARG A 20 -14.36 -6.78 -0.88
N ALA A 21 -14.28 -5.46 -0.97
CA ALA A 21 -13.15 -4.80 -1.59
C ALA A 21 -11.85 -5.31 -0.96
N GLN A 22 -10.80 -5.52 -1.77
CA GLN A 22 -9.52 -5.97 -1.28
C GLN A 22 -9.03 -5.00 -0.20
N GLU A 23 -8.86 -5.51 1.03
CA GLU A 23 -8.41 -4.68 2.13
C GLU A 23 -6.93 -4.32 1.92
N PHE A 24 -6.68 -3.08 1.51
CA PHE A 24 -5.34 -2.65 1.14
C PHE A 24 -4.35 -2.70 2.31
N LEU A 25 -4.82 -2.70 3.56
CA LEU A 25 -3.95 -2.88 4.73
C LEU A 25 -3.27 -4.26 4.70
N VAL A 26 -3.99 -5.32 4.31
CA VAL A 26 -3.42 -6.66 4.21
C VAL A 26 -2.35 -6.72 3.13
N THR A 27 -2.61 -6.14 1.95
CA THR A 27 -1.63 -6.13 0.85
C THR A 27 -0.45 -5.21 1.13
N SER A 28 -0.66 -4.08 1.80
CA SER A 28 0.42 -3.20 2.27
C SER A 28 1.33 -3.87 3.30
N ASN A 29 0.77 -4.64 4.24
CA ASN A 29 1.59 -5.42 5.18
C ASN A 29 2.44 -6.47 4.46
N LYS A 30 1.86 -7.18 3.48
CA LYS A 30 2.61 -8.12 2.64
C LYS A 30 3.72 -7.45 1.82
N LEU A 31 3.49 -6.22 1.34
CA LEU A 31 4.54 -5.44 0.68
C LEU A 31 5.69 -5.14 1.65
N ILE A 32 5.38 -4.64 2.85
CA ILE A 32 6.40 -4.33 3.87
C ILE A 32 7.17 -5.59 4.26
N GLU A 33 6.49 -6.73 4.42
CA GLU A 33 7.09 -8.03 4.72
C GLU A 33 8.06 -8.49 3.62
N ARG A 34 7.69 -8.36 2.34
CA ARG A 34 8.59 -8.68 1.23
C ARG A 34 9.79 -7.76 1.13
N VAL A 35 9.61 -6.47 1.40
CA VAL A 35 10.70 -5.48 1.29
C VAL A 35 11.64 -5.54 2.49
N LEU A 36 11.12 -5.71 3.70
CA LEU A 36 11.87 -5.75 4.96
C LEU A 36 11.46 -6.94 5.85
N PRO A 37 11.81 -8.18 5.46
CA PRO A 37 11.36 -9.39 6.17
C PRO A 37 11.84 -9.47 7.63
N GLN A 38 12.90 -8.75 8.00
CA GLN A 38 13.41 -8.73 9.38
C GLN A 38 12.86 -7.56 10.22
N HIS A 39 12.25 -6.55 9.59
CA HIS A 39 11.79 -5.33 10.27
C HIS A 39 10.30 -5.04 10.09
N HIS A 40 9.54 -5.85 9.34
CA HIS A 40 8.13 -5.58 9.05
C HIS A 40 7.28 -5.44 10.32
N HIS A 41 7.60 -6.18 11.37
CA HIS A 41 6.92 -6.06 12.67
C HIS A 41 7.05 -4.67 13.30
N SER A 42 8.06 -3.88 12.96
CA SER A 42 8.24 -2.52 13.48
C SER A 42 7.27 -1.51 12.85
N PHE A 43 6.51 -1.91 11.83
CA PHE A 43 5.52 -1.06 11.17
C PHE A 43 4.10 -1.44 11.58
N LEU A 44 3.24 -0.42 11.70
CA LEU A 44 1.80 -0.58 11.88
C LEU A 44 1.08 0.19 10.77
N THR A 45 0.21 -0.48 10.03
CA THR A 45 -0.58 0.13 8.95
C THR A 45 -1.97 0.52 9.42
N GLU A 46 -2.38 1.77 9.18
CA GLU A 46 -3.72 2.24 9.48
C GLU A 46 -4.36 2.90 8.24
N SER A 47 -5.69 2.81 8.13
CA SER A 47 -6.43 3.51 7.08
C SER A 47 -6.70 4.95 7.50
N LEU A 48 -6.56 5.90 6.55
CA LEU A 48 -7.09 7.25 6.72
C LEU A 48 -8.48 7.33 6.11
N SER A 49 -9.49 7.54 6.96
CA SER A 49 -10.82 7.93 6.50
C SER A 49 -10.78 9.38 6.03
N TYR A 50 -10.43 9.62 4.77
CA TYR A 50 -10.40 10.95 4.20
C TYR A 50 -11.44 11.10 3.09
N ALA A 51 -12.27 12.13 3.21
CA ALA A 51 -13.42 12.40 2.34
C ALA A 51 -13.08 13.27 1.10
N ARG A 52 -11.80 13.52 0.81
CA ARG A 52 -11.38 14.37 -0.33
C ARG A 52 -10.74 13.52 -1.45
N PRO A 53 -10.78 13.99 -2.71
CA PRO A 53 -10.40 13.18 -3.88
C PRO A 53 -8.90 12.94 -4.04
N LYS A 54 -8.04 13.51 -3.18
CA LYS A 54 -6.59 13.50 -3.37
C LYS A 54 -5.92 12.48 -2.45
N ASP A 55 -4.93 11.78 -3.00
CA ASP A 55 -4.14 10.82 -2.25
C ASP A 55 -3.29 11.50 -1.17
N VAL A 56 -3.30 10.89 0.01
CA VAL A 56 -2.65 11.41 1.21
C VAL A 56 -2.06 10.28 2.01
N PHE A 57 -0.88 10.52 2.56
CA PHE A 57 -0.31 9.67 3.59
C PHE A 57 0.14 10.45 4.82
N GLU A 58 0.23 9.71 5.93
CA GLU A 58 0.82 10.16 7.17
C GLU A 58 1.79 9.12 7.71
N LEU A 59 2.82 9.56 8.41
CA LEU A 59 3.67 8.67 9.20
C LEU A 59 4.21 9.34 10.45
N GLU A 60 4.35 8.56 11.52
CA GLU A 60 4.87 8.99 12.81
C GLU A 60 5.44 7.81 13.60
N SER A 61 6.27 8.09 14.60
CA SER A 61 6.68 7.08 15.58
C SER A 61 5.76 7.10 16.80
N LYS A 62 5.30 5.92 17.23
CA LYS A 62 4.57 5.73 18.49
C LYS A 62 5.18 4.57 19.26
N GLY A 63 5.84 4.87 20.37
CA GLY A 63 6.66 3.89 21.09
C GLY A 63 7.80 3.39 20.20
N ASP A 64 7.82 2.08 19.99
CA ASP A 64 8.83 1.39 19.15
C ASP A 64 8.30 0.99 17.76
N LYS A 65 7.15 1.55 17.36
CA LYS A 65 6.55 1.32 16.04
C LYS A 65 6.60 2.58 15.18
N ILE A 66 6.76 2.39 13.88
CA ILE A 66 6.48 3.38 12.85
C ILE A 66 5.04 3.15 12.36
N ILE A 67 4.15 4.11 12.59
CA ILE A 67 2.80 4.04 12.09
C ILE A 67 2.77 4.65 10.69
N LEU A 68 2.25 3.90 9.72
CA LEU A 68 2.07 4.31 8.34
C LEU A 68 0.58 4.38 8.05
N ARG A 69 0.11 5.52 7.53
CA ARG A 69 -1.30 5.69 7.18
C ARG A 69 -1.46 6.17 5.75
N GLY A 70 -2.49 5.68 5.08
CA GLY A 70 -2.85 6.11 3.73
C GLY A 70 -4.36 6.02 3.51
N ASN A 71 -4.89 6.86 2.63
CA ASN A 71 -6.27 6.76 2.17
C ASN A 71 -6.48 5.59 1.17
N ASN A 72 -5.39 5.03 0.63
CA ASN A 72 -5.38 3.80 -0.17
C ASN A 72 -4.01 3.10 -0.07
N GLY A 73 -3.89 1.93 -0.73
CA GLY A 73 -2.65 1.12 -0.70
C GLY A 73 -1.43 1.79 -1.33
N VAL A 74 -1.60 2.60 -2.38
CA VAL A 74 -0.49 3.31 -3.04
C VAL A 74 0.01 4.45 -2.18
N ALA A 75 -0.88 5.21 -1.55
CA ALA A 75 -0.52 6.25 -0.60
C ALA A 75 0.23 5.67 0.62
N LEU A 76 -0.23 4.53 1.14
CA LEU A 76 0.45 3.84 2.24
C LEU A 76 1.84 3.31 1.83
N ALA A 77 1.95 2.69 0.66
CA ALA A 77 3.25 2.28 0.10
C ALA A 77 4.18 3.49 -0.11
N SER A 78 3.62 4.65 -0.45
CA SER A 78 4.38 5.90 -0.60
C SER A 78 4.86 6.43 0.76
N ALA A 79 4.07 6.28 1.82
CA ALA A 79 4.48 6.57 3.20
C ALA A 79 5.66 5.70 3.62
N PHE A 80 5.57 4.40 3.32
CA PHE A 80 6.64 3.44 3.58
C PHE A 80 7.92 3.82 2.84
N TYR A 81 7.83 4.08 1.53
CA TYR A 81 8.97 4.48 0.72
C TYR A 81 9.58 5.81 1.20
N TYR A 82 8.75 6.79 1.58
CA TYR A 82 9.22 8.04 2.17
C TYR A 82 9.99 7.82 3.48
N TYR A 83 9.53 6.90 4.32
CA TYR A 83 10.26 6.53 5.52
C TYR A 83 11.63 5.92 5.18
N LEU A 84 11.67 5.00 4.21
CA LEU A 84 12.91 4.38 3.75
C LEU A 84 13.93 5.42 3.28
N THR A 85 13.51 6.36 2.42
CA THR A 85 14.43 7.34 1.82
C THR A 85 14.88 8.41 2.80
N GLU A 86 13.95 9.00 3.56
CA GLU A 86 14.22 10.20 4.35
C GLU A 86 14.76 9.90 5.75
N PHE A 87 14.41 8.75 6.32
CA PHE A 87 14.79 8.40 7.69
C PHE A 87 15.79 7.26 7.72
N ALA A 88 15.55 6.18 6.96
CA ALA A 88 16.42 5.00 6.97
C ALA A 88 17.55 5.06 5.91
N HIS A 89 17.62 6.12 5.10
CA HIS A 89 18.60 6.30 4.02
C HIS A 89 18.71 5.10 3.07
N CYS A 90 17.58 4.45 2.82
CA CYS A 90 17.41 3.31 1.93
C CYS A 90 16.69 3.72 0.65
N GLN A 91 16.95 3.01 -0.45
CA GLN A 91 16.34 3.32 -1.75
C GLN A 91 16.15 2.06 -2.59
N ILE A 92 15.01 1.99 -3.29
CA ILE A 92 14.68 0.93 -4.25
C ILE A 92 14.48 1.60 -5.60
N THR A 93 15.25 1.17 -6.61
CA THR A 93 15.19 1.70 -7.97
C THR A 93 15.21 0.54 -8.97
N TRP A 94 14.99 0.85 -10.25
CA TRP A 94 15.15 -0.12 -11.34
C TRP A 94 16.55 -0.72 -11.43
N ASN A 95 17.58 0.09 -11.15
CA ASN A 95 18.98 -0.26 -11.38
C ASN A 95 19.70 -0.73 -10.11
N GLY A 96 19.03 -0.74 -8.97
CA GLY A 96 19.67 -1.08 -7.70
C GLY A 96 18.75 -0.95 -6.51
N THR A 97 19.11 -1.65 -5.45
CA THR A 97 18.39 -1.66 -4.18
C THR A 97 19.41 -1.51 -3.05
N ASN A 98 19.26 -0.46 -2.25
CA ASN A 98 19.99 -0.27 -1.00
C ASN A 98 18.99 -0.36 0.15
N LEU A 99 19.01 -1.48 0.86
CA LEU A 99 18.20 -1.74 2.05
C LEU A 99 19.10 -2.02 3.26
N ASN A 100 20.23 -1.31 3.36
CA ASN A 100 21.12 -1.36 4.53
C ASN A 100 20.47 -0.67 5.74
N ILE A 101 19.36 -1.25 6.20
CA ILE A 101 18.59 -0.72 7.31
C ILE A 101 19.37 -0.89 8.62
N PRO A 102 19.39 0.15 9.48
CA PRO A 102 19.96 0.02 10.81
C PRO A 102 19.15 -0.95 11.68
N SER A 103 19.83 -1.65 12.59
CA SER A 103 19.20 -2.58 13.53
C SER A 103 18.09 -1.91 14.36
N VAL A 104 18.31 -0.65 14.73
CA VAL A 104 17.31 0.22 15.36
C VAL A 104 16.78 1.20 14.32
N LEU A 105 15.48 1.11 14.05
CA LEU A 105 14.81 1.98 13.09
C LEU A 105 14.80 3.44 13.57
N PRO A 106 15.19 4.41 12.71
CA PRO A 106 15.18 5.82 13.07
C PRO A 106 13.77 6.31 13.40
N LYS A 107 13.66 7.05 14.51
CA LYS A 107 12.38 7.62 14.95
C LYS A 107 12.00 8.85 14.14
N VAL A 108 10.70 9.00 13.92
CA VAL A 108 10.08 10.15 13.28
C VAL A 108 9.67 11.12 14.39
N ASN A 109 10.44 12.20 14.54
CA ASN A 109 10.27 13.16 15.65
C ASN A 109 8.94 13.92 15.63
N LYS A 110 8.38 14.16 14.44
CA LYS A 110 7.11 14.86 14.25
C LYS A 110 6.30 14.14 13.19
N LYS A 111 4.99 14.02 13.42
CA LYS A 111 4.06 13.47 12.45
C LYS A 111 4.21 14.18 11.11
N ILE A 112 4.48 13.40 10.06
CA ILE A 112 4.55 13.87 8.68
C ILE A 112 3.23 13.59 8.00
N ARG A 113 2.79 14.53 7.18
CA ARG A 113 1.62 14.39 6.32
C ARG A 113 1.93 14.95 4.94
N LYS A 114 1.69 14.18 3.90
CA LYS A 114 1.88 14.62 2.51
C LYS A 114 0.65 14.31 1.67
N GLU A 115 0.29 15.25 0.82
CA GLU A 115 -0.77 15.11 -0.18
C GLU A 115 -0.18 15.32 -1.57
N THR A 116 -0.73 14.62 -2.55
CA THR A 116 -0.47 14.91 -3.97
C THR A 116 -1.57 15.81 -4.53
N PRO A 117 -1.24 16.81 -5.36
CA PRO A 117 -2.27 17.55 -6.10
C PRO A 117 -2.85 16.74 -7.26
N TYR A 118 -2.17 15.69 -7.71
CA TYR A 118 -2.50 14.90 -8.89
C TYR A 118 -3.42 13.72 -8.55
N GLU A 119 -4.50 13.59 -9.33
CA GLU A 119 -5.41 12.44 -9.29
C GLU A 119 -4.71 11.16 -9.77
N TYR A 120 -3.98 11.24 -10.89
CA TYR A 120 -3.29 10.11 -11.50
C TYR A 120 -1.77 10.30 -11.47
N ARG A 121 -1.04 9.21 -11.23
CA ARG A 121 0.41 9.09 -11.51
C ARG A 121 0.59 7.91 -12.45
N TYR A 122 0.68 8.21 -13.73
CA TYR A 122 0.78 7.19 -14.78
C TYR A 122 2.20 6.62 -14.86
N TYR A 123 2.32 5.33 -15.11
CA TYR A 123 3.58 4.64 -15.32
C TYR A 123 3.47 3.70 -16.53
N LEU A 124 4.60 3.55 -17.24
CA LEU A 124 4.81 2.75 -18.46
C LEU A 124 4.46 3.43 -19.78
N ASN A 125 5.05 2.92 -20.86
CA ASN A 125 4.66 3.17 -22.23
C ASN A 125 4.27 1.83 -22.87
N TYR A 126 3.48 1.83 -23.94
CA TYR A 126 3.15 0.60 -24.67
C TYR A 126 4.41 -0.17 -25.11
N CYS A 127 5.46 0.54 -25.54
CA CYS A 127 6.73 -0.06 -25.94
C CYS A 127 7.44 -0.78 -24.78
N THR A 128 7.20 -0.39 -23.52
CA THR A 128 7.84 -1.01 -22.34
C THR A 128 7.49 -2.49 -22.22
N PHE A 129 6.29 -2.89 -22.66
CA PHE A 129 5.87 -4.28 -22.66
C PHE A 129 6.77 -5.17 -23.54
N ASN A 130 7.28 -4.62 -24.64
CA ASN A 130 8.15 -5.36 -25.57
C ASN A 130 9.65 -5.11 -25.31
N TYR A 131 10.07 -3.87 -25.08
CA TYR A 131 11.49 -3.57 -24.91
C TYR A 131 12.03 -3.89 -23.52
N SER A 132 11.17 -4.03 -22.50
CA SER A 132 11.62 -4.28 -21.13
C SER A 132 10.97 -5.51 -20.50
N MET A 133 9.71 -5.79 -20.79
CA MET A 133 8.90 -6.77 -20.02
C MET A 133 8.61 -8.09 -20.74
N SER A 134 9.08 -8.29 -21.98
CA SER A 134 8.74 -9.50 -22.78
C SER A 134 9.04 -10.83 -22.08
N TRP A 135 10.02 -10.84 -21.19
CA TRP A 135 10.50 -12.03 -20.51
C TRP A 135 10.28 -12.00 -19.00
N TRP A 136 9.44 -11.08 -18.50
CA TRP A 136 9.14 -11.02 -17.08
C TRP A 136 8.22 -12.16 -16.68
N ASP A 137 8.62 -12.87 -15.64
CA ASP A 137 7.75 -13.76 -14.89
C ASP A 137 7.03 -12.97 -13.77
N TRP A 138 6.19 -13.67 -13.02
CA TRP A 138 5.44 -13.05 -11.92
C TRP A 138 6.33 -12.41 -10.85
N PRO A 139 7.39 -13.07 -10.33
CA PRO A 139 8.32 -12.44 -9.41
C PRO A 139 8.91 -11.13 -9.91
N ARG A 140 9.24 -11.02 -11.21
CA ARG A 140 9.74 -9.78 -11.78
C ARG A 140 8.66 -8.70 -11.92
N TRP A 141 7.41 -9.09 -12.18
CA TRP A 141 6.25 -8.19 -12.21
C TRP A 141 5.82 -7.69 -10.82
N GLU A 142 5.96 -8.52 -9.78
CA GLU A 142 5.61 -8.16 -8.40
C GLU A 142 6.64 -7.21 -7.77
N LYS A 143 7.90 -7.29 -8.20
CA LYS A 143 9.02 -6.47 -7.71
C LYS A 143 8.87 -4.99 -8.10
#